data_AF-A0A6A6X9L9-F1
#
_entry.id   AF-A0A6A6X9L9-F1
#
_cell.length_a   1.000
_cell.length_b   1.000
_cell.length_c   1.000
_cell.angle_alpha   90.00
_cell.angle_beta   90.00
_cell.angle_gamma   90.00
#
_symmetry.space_group_name_H-M   'P 1'
#
loop_
_entity.id
_entity.type
_entity.pdbx_description
1 polymer ?
#
loop_
_entity_poly.entity_id
_entity_poly.type
_entity_poly.pdbx_seq_one_letter_code
_entity_poly.pdbx_strand_id
1 'polypeptide(L)'
;MLNRTFDEAAELIRGASNILPHTFYRVFYETSATLSSYVSRDIHANHRETPQLKLEEGNAFQALGKAAVRDLTNQRIERHLKWAQKKDPSSFISAFDNINDAKRRARFHYDKSRRIGQRICCAQISTSGLVPATVRTEVTETEKLTTKTLLGIKSVTVTETTRNVQIPIWVCKTAILDGRTEMSLQELILSGADVWLSITEIRVSDLRVPALKGHHYEWVAWGKIPKSCVQRVMPYDGKMLHRVEPPTIVYSFTSNEPWIFDYATEMWILDSRKAKLARTQRQSQEDVPIERESSKHALAHDEVRNKNDEKEQPSKRQKVQVDDIEDDDEDCCPTCGQKVP
;
A
#
# COMPACT_ATOMS: atom_id res chain seq x y z
N MET A 1 20.97 -22.39 -2.86
CA MET A 1 21.24 -21.31 -1.88
C MET A 1 20.66 -20.02 -2.43
N LEU A 2 20.09 -19.20 -1.56
CA LEU A 2 19.51 -17.91 -1.92
C LEU A 2 20.58 -16.84 -1.76
N ASN A 3 21.22 -16.44 -2.86
CA ASN A 3 22.28 -15.42 -2.86
C ASN A 3 21.74 -14.11 -3.42
N ARG A 4 22.33 -13.00 -2.96
CA ARG A 4 22.06 -11.67 -3.49
C ARG A 4 23.33 -10.98 -3.91
N THR A 5 23.21 -10.07 -4.85
CA THR A 5 24.29 -9.25 -5.38
C THR A 5 23.91 -7.77 -5.34
N PHE A 6 24.90 -6.88 -5.23
CA PHE A 6 24.71 -5.43 -5.08
C PHE A 6 25.41 -4.61 -6.18
N ASP A 7 26.30 -5.24 -6.93
CA ASP A 7 27.30 -4.60 -7.79
C ASP A 7 27.42 -5.24 -9.17
N GLU A 8 26.52 -6.17 -9.55
CA GLU A 8 26.51 -6.69 -10.91
C GLU A 8 25.87 -5.67 -11.88
N ALA A 9 26.01 -5.95 -13.18
CA ALA A 9 25.53 -5.06 -14.23
C ALA A 9 24.04 -4.70 -14.08
N ALA A 10 23.20 -5.64 -13.63
CA ALA A 10 21.77 -5.41 -13.45
C ALA A 10 21.49 -4.38 -12.34
N GLU A 11 22.19 -4.46 -11.20
CA GLU A 11 22.08 -3.49 -10.09
C GLU A 11 22.64 -2.14 -10.49
N LEU A 12 23.78 -2.09 -11.17
CA LEU A 12 24.40 -0.84 -11.63
C LEU A 12 23.49 -0.10 -12.62
N ILE A 13 22.92 -0.82 -13.60
CA ILE A 13 21.95 -0.25 -14.55
C ILE A 13 20.71 0.25 -13.82
N ARG A 14 20.17 -0.55 -12.89
CA ARG A 14 18.98 -0.18 -12.09
C ARG A 14 19.24 1.06 -11.23
N GLY A 15 20.40 1.13 -10.58
CA GLY A 15 20.81 2.29 -9.77
C GLY A 15 20.94 3.57 -10.60
N ALA A 16 21.37 3.46 -11.86
CA ALA A 16 21.47 4.58 -12.79
C ALA A 16 20.14 4.96 -13.47
N SER A 17 19.11 4.10 -13.42
CA SER A 17 17.86 4.26 -14.17
C SER A 17 16.89 5.34 -13.66
N ASN A 18 17.17 5.95 -12.50
CA ASN A 18 16.27 6.89 -11.81
C ASN A 18 14.86 6.32 -11.52
N ILE A 19 14.70 4.98 -11.49
CA ILE A 19 13.40 4.34 -11.21
C ILE A 19 12.97 4.45 -9.75
N LEU A 20 13.93 4.54 -8.82
CA LEU A 20 13.64 4.74 -7.40
C LEU A 20 13.16 6.18 -7.17
N PRO A 21 11.92 6.41 -6.72
CA PRO A 21 11.48 7.76 -6.37
C PRO A 21 12.25 8.28 -5.17
N HIS A 22 12.43 9.60 -5.06
CA HIS A 22 13.08 10.22 -3.89
C HIS A 22 12.34 9.99 -2.55
N THR A 23 11.08 9.59 -2.63
CA THR A 23 10.20 9.46 -1.48
C THR A 23 9.06 8.51 -1.78
N PHE A 24 8.72 7.65 -0.82
CA PHE A 24 7.47 6.92 -0.84
C PHE A 24 6.40 7.61 0.01
N TYR A 25 5.14 7.39 -0.35
CA TYR A 25 3.98 7.90 0.38
C TYR A 25 3.15 6.71 0.84
N ARG A 26 2.99 6.53 2.15
CA ARG A 26 2.18 5.45 2.70
C ARG A 26 0.90 6.00 3.29
N VAL A 27 -0.25 5.60 2.73
CA VAL A 27 -1.56 5.89 3.33
C VAL A 27 -1.86 4.86 4.41
N PHE A 28 -2.25 5.32 5.59
CA PHE A 28 -2.61 4.45 6.71
C PHE A 28 -3.74 5.08 7.53
N TYR A 29 -4.34 4.26 8.39
CA TYR A 29 -5.48 4.58 9.25
C TYR A 29 -5.58 3.52 10.36
N GLU A 30 -6.47 3.72 11.32
CA GLU A 30 -6.60 2.92 12.54
C GLU A 30 -6.68 1.40 12.33
N THR A 31 -7.49 0.97 11.36
CA THR A 31 -7.78 -0.44 11.06
C THR A 31 -6.98 -0.95 9.86
N SER A 32 -5.89 -0.26 9.51
CA SER A 32 -5.00 -0.72 8.44
C SER A 32 -4.41 -2.09 8.80
N ALA A 33 -4.16 -2.94 7.80
CA ALA A 33 -3.63 -4.29 8.00
C ALA A 33 -2.12 -4.29 8.31
N THR A 34 -1.68 -3.33 9.13
CA THR A 34 -0.31 -3.10 9.58
C THR A 34 -0.34 -2.41 10.93
N LEU A 35 0.64 -2.68 11.78
CA LEU A 35 0.87 -1.91 12.99
C LEU A 35 1.57 -0.59 12.62
N SER A 36 1.26 0.49 13.34
CA SER A 36 1.80 1.84 13.07
C SER A 36 2.22 2.52 14.37
N SER A 37 3.34 3.25 14.37
CA SER A 37 3.75 4.07 15.53
C SER A 37 2.96 5.37 15.65
N TYR A 38 2.09 5.67 14.68
CA TYR A 38 1.34 6.93 14.54
C TYR A 38 -0.17 6.72 14.75
N VAL A 39 -0.52 5.63 15.40
CA VAL A 39 -1.88 5.25 15.74
C VAL A 39 -1.83 4.86 17.22
N SER A 40 -2.83 5.28 18.00
CA SER A 40 -2.89 4.92 19.42
C SER A 40 -3.01 3.40 19.56
N ARG A 41 -2.34 2.83 20.58
CA ARG A 41 -2.32 1.36 20.78
C ARG A 41 -3.71 0.76 20.94
N ASP A 42 -4.62 1.48 21.58
CA ASP A 42 -5.98 1.02 21.87
C ASP A 42 -6.87 0.87 20.63
N ILE A 43 -6.42 1.42 19.49
CA ILE A 43 -7.18 1.42 18.23
C ILE A 43 -6.45 0.64 17.12
N HIS A 44 -5.35 -0.07 17.44
CA HIS A 44 -4.66 -0.94 16.49
C HIS A 44 -5.55 -2.12 16.07
N ALA A 45 -5.46 -2.50 14.80
CA ALA A 45 -5.97 -3.79 14.36
C ALA A 45 -5.19 -4.91 15.07
N ASN A 46 -5.89 -5.71 15.89
CA ASN A 46 -5.30 -6.90 16.51
C ASN A 46 -4.91 -7.93 15.43
N HIS A 47 -3.72 -8.53 15.56
CA HIS A 47 -3.34 -9.64 14.70
C HIS A 47 -4.25 -10.85 14.98
N ARG A 48 -4.81 -11.45 13.93
CA ARG A 48 -5.81 -12.53 14.06
C ARG A 48 -5.28 -13.75 14.82
N GLU A 49 -4.05 -14.14 14.56
CA GLU A 49 -3.43 -15.35 15.16
C GLU A 49 -2.56 -15.02 16.38
N THR A 50 -2.25 -13.74 16.61
CA THR A 50 -1.27 -13.34 17.63
C THR A 50 -1.70 -11.99 18.22
N PRO A 51 -2.85 -11.93 18.93
CA PRO A 51 -3.40 -10.64 19.39
C PRO A 51 -2.43 -9.79 20.22
N GLN A 52 -1.42 -10.44 20.82
CA GLN A 52 -0.36 -9.82 21.60
C GLN A 52 0.77 -9.21 20.74
N LEU A 53 0.71 -9.32 19.40
CA LEU A 53 1.72 -8.77 18.50
C LEU A 53 1.76 -7.25 18.68
N LYS A 54 2.90 -6.77 19.15
CA LYS A 54 3.17 -5.35 19.34
C LYS A 54 4.09 -4.87 18.24
N LEU A 55 3.96 -3.58 17.92
CA LEU A 55 4.91 -2.88 17.08
C LEU A 55 6.28 -2.95 17.78
N GLU A 56 7.28 -3.48 17.11
CA GLU A 56 8.65 -3.48 17.63
C GLU A 56 9.18 -2.05 17.75
N GLU A 57 10.03 -1.83 18.76
CA GLU A 57 10.66 -0.53 18.96
C GLU A 57 11.50 -0.11 17.74
N GLY A 58 11.44 1.17 17.39
CA GLY A 58 12.13 1.72 16.22
C GLY A 58 11.40 1.54 14.89
N ASN A 59 10.33 0.73 14.81
CA ASN A 59 9.52 0.62 13.60
C ASN A 59 8.46 1.72 13.54
N ALA A 60 8.32 2.38 12.39
CA ALA A 60 7.17 3.22 12.09
C ALA A 60 5.98 2.39 11.63
N PHE A 61 6.23 1.37 10.81
CA PHE A 61 5.22 0.43 10.34
C PHE A 61 5.73 -1.00 10.42
N GLN A 62 4.83 -1.93 10.70
CA GLN A 62 5.13 -3.35 10.73
C GLN A 62 3.98 -4.13 10.11
N ALA A 63 4.31 -5.03 9.19
CA ALA A 63 3.38 -5.93 8.58
C ALA A 63 2.80 -6.86 9.65
N LEU A 64 1.54 -7.25 9.49
CA LEU A 64 0.94 -8.21 10.41
C LEU A 64 1.61 -9.60 10.23
N GLY A 65 1.85 -10.01 8.99
CA GLY A 65 2.58 -11.25 8.70
C GLY A 65 4.08 -11.10 8.93
N LYS A 66 4.70 -12.11 9.53
CA LYS A 66 6.16 -12.18 9.67
C LYS A 66 6.81 -12.38 8.29
N ALA A 67 7.74 -11.51 7.92
CA ALA A 67 8.55 -11.67 6.71
C ALA A 67 9.32 -13.00 6.75
N ALA A 68 9.14 -13.82 5.72
CA ALA A 68 9.81 -15.09 5.57
C ALA A 68 10.11 -15.37 4.10
N VAL A 69 11.20 -16.10 3.82
CA VAL A 69 11.66 -16.46 2.46
C VAL A 69 10.51 -16.87 1.52
N ARG A 70 9.57 -17.68 2.05
CA ARG A 70 8.38 -18.18 1.35
C ARG A 70 7.43 -17.10 0.82
N ASP A 71 7.57 -15.86 1.26
CA ASP A 71 6.73 -14.74 0.87
C ASP A 71 7.17 -14.07 -0.43
N LEU A 72 8.42 -14.27 -0.86
CA LEU A 72 8.94 -13.78 -2.14
C LEU A 72 8.52 -14.70 -3.29
N THR A 73 7.21 -14.88 -3.46
CA THR A 73 6.57 -15.68 -4.50
C THR A 73 5.52 -14.86 -5.22
N ASN A 74 5.22 -15.22 -6.48
CA ASN A 74 4.18 -14.55 -7.26
C ASN A 74 2.83 -14.52 -6.51
N GLN A 75 2.45 -15.64 -5.91
CA GLN A 75 1.17 -15.86 -5.25
C GLN A 75 1.03 -15.01 -3.99
N ARG A 76 2.09 -14.91 -3.18
CA ARG A 76 2.09 -14.11 -1.95
C ARG A 76 2.06 -12.61 -2.24
N ILE A 77 2.79 -12.15 -3.26
CA ILE A 77 2.80 -10.74 -3.68
C ILE A 77 1.47 -10.38 -4.35
N GLU A 78 0.97 -11.18 -5.30
CA GLU A 78 -0.30 -10.93 -5.97
C GLU A 78 -1.46 -10.86 -4.97
N ARG A 79 -1.50 -11.79 -4.01
CA ARG A 79 -2.48 -11.78 -2.94
C ARG A 79 -2.47 -10.47 -2.14
N HIS A 80 -1.28 -9.92 -1.85
CA HIS A 80 -1.18 -8.63 -1.16
C HIS A 80 -1.83 -7.49 -1.96
N LEU A 81 -1.69 -7.52 -3.28
CA LEU A 81 -2.26 -6.51 -4.17
C LEU A 81 -3.78 -6.63 -4.32
N LYS A 82 -4.37 -7.80 -4.01
CA LYS A 82 -5.81 -8.05 -4.03
C LYS A 82 -6.46 -7.72 -2.68
N TRP A 83 -7.17 -6.58 -2.59
CA TRP A 83 -7.76 -6.11 -1.31
C TRP A 83 -8.74 -7.07 -0.62
N ALA A 84 -9.43 -7.92 -1.38
CA ALA A 84 -10.41 -8.86 -0.84
C ALA A 84 -9.76 -10.07 -0.12
N GLN A 85 -8.47 -10.34 -0.34
CA GLN A 85 -7.81 -11.57 0.13
C GLN A 85 -7.13 -11.40 1.50
N LYS A 86 -7.94 -11.10 2.52
CA LYS A 86 -7.47 -10.82 3.90
C LYS A 86 -7.32 -12.05 4.82
N LYS A 87 -7.44 -13.28 4.30
CA LYS A 87 -7.46 -14.51 5.13
C LYS A 87 -6.15 -14.68 5.91
N ASP A 88 -5.03 -14.66 5.20
CA ASP A 88 -3.69 -14.72 5.80
C ASP A 88 -3.14 -13.31 6.01
N PRO A 89 -2.49 -13.02 7.15
CA PRO A 89 -1.72 -11.79 7.32
C PRO A 89 -0.72 -11.60 6.16
N SER A 90 -0.63 -10.38 5.65
CA SER A 90 0.40 -10.07 4.65
C SER A 90 1.68 -9.66 5.35
N SER A 91 2.83 -10.11 4.84
CA SER A 91 4.16 -9.65 5.24
C SER A 91 4.62 -8.43 4.45
N PHE A 92 3.75 -7.84 3.63
CA PHE A 92 4.05 -6.67 2.82
C PHE A 92 3.28 -5.43 3.30
N ILE A 93 3.83 -4.27 2.98
CA ILE A 93 3.35 -2.95 3.37
C ILE A 93 3.34 -2.05 2.13
N SER A 94 2.16 -1.72 1.59
CA SER A 94 2.03 -0.85 0.41
C SER A 94 2.47 0.60 0.67
N ALA A 95 3.11 1.21 -0.32
CA ALA A 95 3.33 2.64 -0.46
C ALA A 95 3.21 3.06 -1.94
N PHE A 96 3.13 4.36 -2.19
CA PHE A 96 3.00 4.98 -3.50
C PHE A 96 4.28 5.75 -3.84
N ASP A 97 4.72 5.73 -5.09
CA ASP A 97 5.87 6.51 -5.56
C ASP A 97 5.58 8.01 -5.73
N ASN A 98 4.30 8.41 -5.63
CA ASN A 98 3.90 9.81 -5.76
C ASN A 98 2.73 10.18 -4.83
N ILE A 99 2.70 11.46 -4.45
CA ILE A 99 1.73 12.00 -3.50
C ILE A 99 0.30 12.07 -4.06
N ASN A 100 0.14 12.18 -5.38
CA ASN A 100 -1.19 12.29 -5.98
C ASN A 100 -1.94 10.97 -5.85
N ASP A 101 -1.26 9.85 -6.04
CA ASP A 101 -1.83 8.51 -5.91
C ASP A 101 -2.15 8.19 -4.45
N ALA A 102 -1.25 8.57 -3.53
CA ALA A 102 -1.52 8.53 -2.10
C ALA A 102 -2.73 9.39 -1.72
N LYS A 103 -2.88 10.61 -2.26
CA LYS A 103 -4.06 11.47 -2.01
C LYS A 103 -5.34 10.85 -2.56
N ARG A 104 -5.32 10.29 -3.77
CA ARG A 104 -6.47 9.56 -4.33
C ARG A 104 -6.84 8.38 -3.44
N ARG A 105 -5.85 7.66 -2.91
CA ARG A 105 -6.06 6.56 -1.98
C ARG A 105 -6.65 7.00 -0.65
N ALA A 106 -6.12 8.07 -0.05
CA ALA A 106 -6.64 8.65 1.18
C ALA A 106 -8.11 9.06 1.01
N ARG A 107 -8.43 9.77 -0.08
CA ARG A 107 -9.81 10.13 -0.43
C ARG A 107 -10.70 8.90 -0.59
N PHE A 108 -10.25 7.87 -1.31
CA PHE A 108 -11.01 6.64 -1.49
C PHE A 108 -11.38 6.01 -0.15
N HIS A 109 -10.42 5.88 0.77
CA HIS A 109 -10.70 5.33 2.09
C HIS A 109 -11.65 6.21 2.90
N TYR A 110 -11.50 7.53 2.82
CA TYR A 110 -12.34 8.47 3.56
C TYR A 110 -13.80 8.46 3.07
N ASP A 111 -13.99 8.57 1.75
CA ASP A 111 -15.31 8.80 1.15
C ASP A 111 -16.07 7.49 0.94
N LYS A 112 -15.37 6.46 0.45
CA LYS A 112 -15.98 5.19 -0.02
C LYS A 112 -15.84 4.05 0.99
N SER A 113 -14.93 4.17 1.95
CA SER A 113 -14.65 3.13 2.94
C SER A 113 -14.96 3.61 4.35
N ARG A 114 -16.16 4.20 4.56
CA ARG A 114 -16.55 4.85 5.81
C ARG A 114 -16.43 3.98 7.06
N ARG A 115 -16.47 2.65 6.93
CA ARG A 115 -16.25 1.69 8.04
C ARG A 115 -14.78 1.62 8.49
N ILE A 116 -13.85 2.19 7.73
CA ILE A 116 -12.43 1.83 7.78
C ILE A 116 -11.51 3.04 8.06
N GLY A 117 -11.76 4.25 7.55
CA GLY A 117 -10.81 5.36 7.71
C GLY A 117 -11.43 6.74 7.88
N GLN A 118 -11.74 7.13 9.11
CA GLN A 118 -12.03 8.54 9.44
C GLN A 118 -10.80 9.30 9.94
N ARG A 119 -9.73 8.57 10.31
CA ARG A 119 -8.48 9.11 10.85
C ARG A 119 -7.33 8.73 9.92
N ILE A 120 -7.42 9.22 8.70
CA ILE A 120 -6.46 8.87 7.64
C ILE A 120 -5.24 9.78 7.75
N CYS A 121 -4.08 9.16 7.63
CA CYS A 121 -2.81 9.83 7.49
C CYS A 121 -2.07 9.34 6.26
N CYS A 122 -1.09 10.13 5.83
CA CYS A 122 -0.10 9.72 4.86
C CYS A 122 1.30 9.99 5.42
N ALA A 123 2.11 8.95 5.57
CA ALA A 123 3.52 9.08 5.93
C ALA A 123 4.35 9.34 4.67
N GLN A 124 5.23 10.33 4.75
CA GLN A 124 6.29 10.56 3.78
C GLN A 124 7.53 9.77 4.22
N ILE A 125 8.02 8.87 3.38
CA ILE A 125 9.11 7.95 3.69
C ILE A 125 10.28 8.25 2.77
N SER A 126 11.43 8.58 3.34
CA SER A 126 12.69 8.77 2.62
C SER A 126 13.15 7.47 1.99
N THR A 127 13.55 7.52 0.72
CA THR A 127 14.25 6.42 0.05
C THR A 127 15.77 6.58 0.11
N SER A 128 16.25 7.61 0.81
CA SER A 128 17.67 7.89 0.94
C SER A 128 18.40 6.71 1.58
N GLY A 129 19.42 6.21 0.90
CA GLY A 129 20.19 5.05 1.36
C GLY A 129 19.66 3.71 0.85
N LEU A 130 18.54 3.66 0.14
CA LEU A 130 18.17 2.45 -0.61
C LEU A 130 19.11 2.26 -1.80
N VAL A 131 19.62 1.04 -1.93
CA VAL A 131 20.47 0.62 -3.05
C VAL A 131 19.83 -0.58 -3.76
N PRO A 132 20.00 -0.70 -5.08
CA PRO A 132 19.47 -1.83 -5.83
C PRO A 132 20.18 -3.13 -5.41
N ALA A 133 19.43 -4.23 -5.35
CA ALA A 133 19.97 -5.56 -5.16
C ALA A 133 19.10 -6.59 -5.90
N THR A 134 19.63 -7.79 -6.17
CA THR A 134 18.83 -8.86 -6.77
C THR A 134 18.80 -10.07 -5.87
N VAL A 135 17.62 -10.67 -5.70
CA VAL A 135 17.47 -11.98 -5.05
C VAL A 135 17.48 -13.05 -6.12
N ARG A 136 18.45 -13.96 -6.06
CA ARG A 136 18.50 -15.14 -6.91
C ARG A 136 17.94 -16.32 -6.15
N THR A 137 16.86 -16.89 -6.67
CA THR A 137 16.21 -18.05 -6.05
C THR A 137 15.71 -19.01 -7.11
N GLU A 138 15.52 -20.25 -6.70
CA GLU A 138 14.77 -21.22 -7.45
C GLU A 138 13.28 -21.11 -7.08
N VAL A 139 12.40 -21.13 -8.07
CA VAL A 139 10.94 -21.19 -7.90
C VAL A 139 10.42 -22.43 -8.59
N THR A 140 9.58 -23.17 -7.86
CA THR A 140 8.79 -24.28 -8.40
C THR A 140 7.40 -23.77 -8.75
N GLU A 141 7.02 -23.89 -10.02
CA GLU A 141 5.70 -23.56 -10.55
C GLU A 141 4.92 -24.85 -10.77
N THR A 142 3.77 -24.96 -10.11
CA THR A 142 2.86 -26.10 -10.25
C THR A 142 1.69 -25.72 -11.16
N GLU A 143 1.66 -26.29 -12.36
CA GLU A 143 0.52 -26.17 -13.28
C GLU A 143 -0.48 -27.30 -13.02
N LYS A 144 -1.74 -26.94 -12.75
CA LYS A 144 -2.84 -27.90 -12.58
C LYS A 144 -3.77 -27.81 -13.78
N LEU A 145 -3.63 -28.74 -14.72
CA LEU A 145 -4.52 -28.86 -15.86
C LEU A 145 -5.71 -29.73 -15.47
N THR A 146 -6.91 -29.14 -15.42
CA THR A 146 -8.15 -29.90 -15.23
C THR A 146 -8.81 -30.15 -16.58
N THR A 147 -8.80 -31.39 -17.04
CA THR A 147 -9.46 -31.79 -18.30
C THR A 147 -10.80 -32.41 -17.98
N LYS A 148 -11.86 -31.89 -18.58
CA LYS A 148 -13.22 -32.47 -18.47
C LYS A 148 -13.45 -33.34 -19.70
N THR A 149 -13.68 -34.64 -19.52
CA THR A 149 -14.06 -35.52 -20.63
C THR A 149 -15.50 -35.25 -21.06
N LEU A 150 -15.90 -35.76 -22.23
CA LEU A 150 -17.29 -35.72 -22.72
C LEU A 150 -18.30 -36.33 -21.72
N LEU A 151 -17.85 -37.23 -20.84
CA LEU A 151 -18.66 -37.86 -19.79
C LEU A 151 -18.69 -37.05 -18.47
N GLY A 152 -18.12 -35.84 -18.46
CA GLY A 152 -18.06 -35.00 -17.26
C GLY A 152 -17.00 -35.44 -16.23
N ILE A 153 -16.21 -36.49 -16.52
CA ILE A 153 -15.12 -36.93 -15.64
C ILE A 153 -14.02 -35.89 -15.70
N LYS A 154 -13.67 -35.33 -14.53
CA LYS A 154 -12.54 -34.42 -14.37
C LYS A 154 -11.27 -35.24 -14.14
N SER A 155 -10.30 -35.16 -15.04
CA SER A 155 -8.92 -35.58 -14.77
C SER A 155 -8.09 -34.36 -14.42
N VAL A 156 -7.21 -34.49 -13.43
CA VAL A 156 -6.30 -33.42 -13.02
C VAL A 156 -4.88 -33.90 -13.30
N THR A 157 -4.20 -33.24 -14.21
CA THR A 157 -2.76 -33.44 -14.44
C THR A 157 -2.02 -32.32 -13.72
N VAL A 158 -1.05 -32.70 -12.90
CA VAL A 158 -0.19 -31.76 -12.18
C VAL A 158 1.20 -31.84 -12.79
N THR A 159 1.71 -30.71 -13.27
CA THR A 159 3.07 -30.59 -13.79
C THR A 159 3.83 -29.60 -12.92
N GLU A 160 5.01 -30.00 -12.45
CA GLU A 160 5.90 -29.14 -11.69
C GLU A 160 7.07 -28.77 -12.58
N THR A 161 7.31 -27.47 -12.71
CA THR A 161 8.49 -26.94 -13.41
C THR A 161 9.29 -26.11 -12.42
N THR A 162 10.60 -26.21 -12.51
CA THR A 162 11.50 -25.48 -11.62
C THR A 162 12.38 -24.58 -12.46
N ARG A 163 12.52 -23.31 -12.05
CA ARG A 163 13.36 -22.34 -12.75
C ARG A 163 14.03 -21.38 -11.78
N ASN A 164 15.22 -20.95 -12.16
CA ASN A 164 15.91 -19.86 -11.47
C ASN A 164 15.26 -18.54 -11.85
N VAL A 165 15.04 -17.69 -10.84
CA VAL A 165 14.47 -16.35 -11.01
C VAL A 165 15.35 -15.30 -10.35
N GLN A 166 15.41 -14.14 -10.98
CA GLN A 166 16.00 -12.93 -10.44
C GLN A 166 14.89 -11.97 -10.01
N ILE A 167 14.85 -11.64 -8.72
CA ILE A 167 13.85 -10.74 -8.14
C ILE A 167 14.52 -9.41 -7.82
N PRO A 168 14.17 -8.31 -8.52
CA PRO A 168 14.70 -6.99 -8.22
C PRO A 168 14.15 -6.51 -6.89
N ILE A 169 15.06 -6.08 -6.00
CA ILE A 169 14.72 -5.48 -4.71
C ILE A 169 15.56 -4.21 -4.49
N TRP A 170 15.17 -3.45 -3.49
CA TRP A 170 15.91 -2.31 -2.97
C TRP A 170 16.11 -2.51 -1.48
N VAL A 171 17.33 -2.31 -1.00
CA VAL A 171 17.67 -2.53 0.41
C VAL A 171 18.36 -1.32 0.99
N CYS A 172 18.15 -1.04 2.27
CA CYS A 172 18.93 0.00 2.93
C CYS A 172 20.41 -0.38 2.97
N LYS A 173 21.29 0.53 2.51
CA LYS A 173 22.75 0.32 2.47
C LYS A 173 23.34 -0.06 3.82
N THR A 174 22.75 0.41 4.92
CA THR A 174 23.22 0.06 6.29
C THR A 174 23.03 -1.41 6.64
N ALA A 175 22.18 -2.14 5.91
CA ALA A 175 22.04 -3.58 6.09
C ALA A 175 23.16 -4.38 5.39
N ILE A 176 23.91 -3.76 4.49
CA ILE A 176 25.03 -4.38 3.79
C ILE A 176 26.25 -4.25 4.70
N LEU A 177 26.66 -5.34 5.33
CA LEU A 177 27.87 -5.39 6.16
C LEU A 177 29.10 -5.03 5.32
N ASP A 178 29.99 -4.21 5.87
CA ASP A 178 31.11 -3.59 5.15
C ASP A 178 31.89 -4.58 4.28
N GLY A 179 31.95 -4.29 2.98
CA GLY A 179 32.73 -5.03 1.98
C GLY A 179 32.11 -6.33 1.47
N ARG A 180 30.91 -6.73 1.92
CA ARG A 180 30.23 -7.90 1.36
C ARG A 180 29.54 -7.59 0.04
N THR A 181 29.87 -8.36 -0.99
CA THR A 181 29.16 -8.37 -2.28
C THR A 181 27.96 -9.32 -2.28
N GLU A 182 27.91 -10.26 -1.34
CA GLU A 182 26.83 -11.24 -1.21
C GLU A 182 26.29 -11.37 0.22
N MET A 183 24.98 -11.63 0.31
CA MET A 183 24.27 -11.92 1.55
C MET A 183 23.10 -12.85 1.30
N SER A 184 22.91 -13.86 2.16
CA SER A 184 21.76 -14.76 2.04
C SER A 184 20.44 -14.05 2.34
N LEU A 185 19.34 -14.59 1.81
CA LEU A 185 17.98 -14.08 2.10
C LEU A 185 17.70 -14.05 3.60
N GLN A 186 18.11 -15.11 4.31
CA GLN A 186 17.93 -15.22 5.75
C GLN A 186 18.77 -14.20 6.53
N GLU A 187 20.04 -14.01 6.16
CA GLU A 187 20.88 -12.98 6.79
C GLU A 187 20.28 -11.58 6.62
N LEU A 188 19.72 -11.24 5.45
CA LEU A 188 19.10 -9.93 5.29
C LEU A 188 17.83 -9.77 6.13
N ILE A 189 16.98 -10.81 6.22
CA ILE A 189 15.82 -10.79 7.12
C ILE A 189 16.29 -10.56 8.56
N LEU A 190 17.33 -11.29 9.00
CA LEU A 190 17.89 -11.20 10.34
C LEU A 190 18.61 -9.87 10.61
N SER A 191 19.17 -9.23 9.59
CA SER A 191 19.78 -7.89 9.69
C SER A 191 18.75 -6.81 10.03
N GLY A 192 17.46 -7.11 9.87
CA GLY A 192 16.39 -6.14 10.06
C GLY A 192 16.35 -5.07 8.97
N ALA A 193 16.95 -5.36 7.80
CA ALA A 193 16.97 -4.47 6.65
C ALA A 193 15.56 -4.03 6.26
N ASP A 194 15.45 -2.77 5.85
CA ASP A 194 14.30 -2.30 5.09
C ASP A 194 14.45 -2.77 3.64
N VAL A 195 13.49 -3.57 3.17
CA VAL A 195 13.51 -4.21 1.84
C VAL A 195 12.26 -3.80 1.08
N TRP A 196 12.46 -3.24 -0.11
CA TRP A 196 11.39 -2.75 -0.97
C TRP A 196 11.36 -3.49 -2.30
N LEU A 197 10.15 -3.69 -2.83
CA LEU A 197 9.92 -4.18 -4.17
C LEU A 197 9.07 -3.18 -4.94
N SER A 198 9.51 -2.83 -6.16
CA SER A 198 8.70 -2.09 -7.12
C SER A 198 7.74 -3.06 -7.82
N ILE A 199 6.44 -2.77 -7.77
CA ILE A 199 5.44 -3.60 -8.47
C ILE A 199 5.67 -3.55 -10.00
N THR A 200 6.18 -2.44 -10.52
CA THR A 200 6.53 -2.32 -11.94
C THR A 200 7.73 -3.19 -12.31
N GLU A 201 8.79 -3.20 -11.50
CA GLU A 201 9.98 -4.03 -11.78
C GLU A 201 9.67 -5.52 -11.69
N ILE A 202 8.95 -5.97 -10.65
CA ILE A 202 8.68 -7.40 -10.47
C ILE A 202 7.73 -7.97 -11.54
N ARG A 203 6.91 -7.14 -12.19
CA ARG A 203 6.06 -7.55 -13.33
C ARG A 203 6.86 -7.95 -14.55
N VAL A 204 7.97 -7.24 -14.81
CA VAL A 204 8.84 -7.48 -15.96
C VAL A 204 10.04 -8.36 -15.60
N SER A 205 10.24 -8.67 -14.31
CA SER A 205 11.24 -9.61 -13.84
C SER A 205 10.91 -11.06 -14.16
N ASP A 206 11.86 -11.95 -13.88
CA ASP A 206 11.65 -13.40 -13.99
C ASP A 206 10.50 -13.90 -13.11
N LEU A 207 10.14 -13.22 -12.01
CA LEU A 207 9.03 -13.64 -11.15
C LEU A 207 7.65 -13.45 -11.82
N ARG A 208 7.54 -12.54 -12.80
CA ARG A 208 6.33 -12.30 -13.62
C ARG A 208 5.04 -12.17 -12.81
N VAL A 209 5.05 -11.36 -11.75
CA VAL A 209 3.88 -11.23 -10.86
C VAL A 209 2.65 -10.71 -11.63
N PRO A 210 1.55 -11.48 -11.70
CA PRO A 210 0.34 -11.08 -12.42
C PRO A 210 -0.44 -10.07 -11.59
N ALA A 211 0.04 -8.83 -11.55
CA ALA A 211 -0.64 -7.76 -10.85
C ALA A 211 -1.70 -7.10 -11.75
N LEU A 212 -2.90 -6.85 -11.20
CA LEU A 212 -4.00 -6.21 -11.92
C LEU A 212 -3.58 -4.85 -12.53
N LYS A 213 -4.30 -4.38 -13.56
CA LYS A 213 -4.08 -3.03 -14.07
C LYS A 213 -4.27 -2.01 -12.93
N GLY A 214 -3.36 -1.03 -12.83
CA GLY A 214 -3.50 0.08 -11.88
C GLY A 214 -2.62 0.04 -10.63
N HIS A 215 -1.58 -0.80 -10.56
CA HIS A 215 -0.58 -0.82 -9.46
C HIS A 215 0.83 -0.42 -9.91
N HIS A 216 0.99 0.30 -11.02
CA HIS A 216 2.32 0.67 -11.55
C HIS A 216 3.07 1.66 -10.67
N TYR A 217 2.34 2.43 -9.87
CA TYR A 217 2.85 3.40 -8.90
C TYR A 217 3.12 2.80 -7.51
N GLU A 218 2.82 1.51 -7.32
CA GLU A 218 2.84 0.86 -6.01
C GLU A 218 4.21 0.24 -5.75
N TRP A 219 4.67 0.43 -4.52
CA TRP A 219 5.86 -0.17 -3.95
C TRP A 219 5.44 -0.93 -2.69
N VAL A 220 6.11 -2.03 -2.39
CA VAL A 220 5.80 -2.83 -1.19
C VAL A 220 7.06 -3.01 -0.35
N ALA A 221 7.00 -2.56 0.90
CA ALA A 221 8.03 -2.90 1.88
C ALA A 221 7.76 -4.31 2.40
N TRP A 222 8.81 -5.08 2.65
CA TRP A 222 8.73 -6.45 3.15
C TRP A 222 9.08 -6.49 4.65
N GLY A 223 8.06 -6.73 5.47
CA GLY A 223 8.17 -6.88 6.92
C GLY A 223 7.93 -5.59 7.69
N LYS A 224 8.78 -4.57 7.52
CA LYS A 224 8.74 -3.36 8.36
C LYS A 224 9.28 -2.12 7.65
N ILE A 225 8.93 -0.95 8.16
CA ILE A 225 9.47 0.35 7.75
C ILE A 225 10.02 1.05 9.01
N PRO A 226 11.33 1.35 9.07
CA PRO A 226 11.93 2.03 10.22
C PRO A 226 11.39 3.45 10.44
N LYS A 227 11.29 3.87 11.71
CA LYS A 227 10.87 5.22 12.07
C LYS A 227 11.85 6.29 11.59
N SER A 228 13.13 5.96 11.52
CA SER A 228 14.18 6.84 10.98
C SER A 228 13.98 7.19 9.50
N CYS A 229 13.22 6.40 8.75
CA CYS A 229 12.92 6.67 7.34
C CYS A 229 11.70 7.59 7.16
N VAL A 230 10.85 7.75 8.18
CA VAL A 230 9.66 8.61 8.08
C VAL A 230 10.06 10.06 8.29
N GLN A 231 9.86 10.88 7.26
CA GLN A 231 10.20 12.30 7.28
C GLN A 231 9.11 13.16 7.93
N ARG A 232 7.84 12.77 7.75
CA ARG A 232 6.67 13.42 8.36
C ARG A 232 5.42 12.57 8.19
N VAL A 233 4.44 12.81 9.06
CA VAL A 233 3.07 12.32 8.92
C VAL A 233 2.12 13.47 8.57
N MET A 234 1.31 13.27 7.53
CA MET A 234 0.39 14.27 6.99
C MET A 234 -1.06 13.81 7.21
N PRO A 235 -1.89 14.52 8.00
CA PRO A 235 -3.29 14.14 8.17
C PRO A 235 -4.11 14.44 6.91
N TYR A 236 -5.02 13.52 6.56
CA TYR A 236 -6.08 13.77 5.61
C TYR A 236 -7.38 14.05 6.36
N ASP A 237 -7.86 15.28 6.30
CA ASP A 237 -9.00 15.74 7.10
C ASP A 237 -10.36 15.38 6.49
N GLY A 238 -10.36 14.86 5.26
CA GLY A 238 -11.56 14.58 4.45
C GLY A 238 -11.67 15.42 3.19
N LYS A 239 -11.05 16.59 3.16
CA LYS A 239 -11.02 17.50 2.00
C LYS A 239 -9.62 17.56 1.40
N MET A 240 -8.59 17.62 2.23
CA MET A 240 -7.20 17.78 1.80
C MET A 240 -6.21 17.03 2.68
N LEU A 241 -5.02 16.81 2.11
CA LEU A 241 -3.87 16.25 2.81
C LEU A 241 -2.99 17.41 3.28
N HIS A 242 -2.86 17.60 4.59
CA HIS A 242 -2.09 18.69 5.18
C HIS A 242 -0.60 18.34 5.23
N ARG A 243 0.18 18.94 4.34
CA ARG A 243 1.63 18.64 4.21
C ARG A 243 2.52 19.34 5.25
N VAL A 244 1.99 20.40 5.83
CA VAL A 244 2.62 21.27 6.82
C VAL A 244 1.55 21.63 7.84
N GLU A 245 1.94 21.81 9.10
CA GLU A 245 1.06 22.27 10.16
C GLU A 245 0.45 23.64 9.78
N PRO A 246 -0.88 23.72 9.59
CA PRO A 246 -1.53 24.98 9.36
C PRO A 246 -1.70 25.74 10.68
N PRO A 247 -1.92 27.07 10.64
CA PRO A 247 -2.17 27.87 11.85
C PRO A 247 -3.49 27.51 12.56
N THR A 248 -4.38 26.78 11.88
CA THR A 248 -5.67 26.32 12.41
C THR A 248 -5.60 24.86 12.84
N ILE A 249 -6.43 24.48 13.81
CA ILE A 249 -6.54 23.09 14.26
C ILE A 249 -7.12 22.21 13.14
N VAL A 250 -6.41 21.14 12.78
CA VAL A 250 -6.89 20.14 11.83
C VAL A 250 -7.80 19.13 12.56
N TYR A 251 -9.00 18.91 12.02
CA TYR A 251 -9.98 17.95 12.55
C TYR A 251 -10.57 17.09 11.43
N SER A 252 -11.06 15.89 11.75
CA SER A 252 -11.69 15.02 10.74
C SER A 252 -13.12 15.47 10.43
N PHE A 253 -13.42 15.85 9.18
CA PHE A 253 -14.69 16.47 8.79
C PHE A 253 -15.93 15.62 9.01
N THR A 254 -15.87 14.35 8.60
CA THR A 254 -17.01 13.42 8.58
C THR A 254 -17.01 12.48 9.77
N SER A 255 -16.06 12.65 10.70
CA SER A 255 -16.09 11.87 11.92
C SER A 255 -17.16 12.39 12.86
N ASN A 256 -17.93 11.46 13.43
CA ASN A 256 -18.90 11.76 14.47
C ASN A 256 -18.21 12.16 15.78
N GLU A 257 -16.98 11.67 15.97
CA GLU A 257 -16.17 11.95 17.14
C GLU A 257 -15.26 13.18 16.90
N PRO A 258 -14.94 13.94 17.96
CA PRO A 258 -14.13 15.15 17.88
C PRO A 258 -12.62 14.87 17.75
N TRP A 259 -12.24 14.15 16.70
CA TRP A 259 -10.83 13.87 16.39
C TRP A 259 -10.14 15.11 15.83
N ILE A 260 -9.01 15.46 16.45
CA ILE A 260 -8.07 16.46 15.96
C ILE A 260 -6.73 15.78 15.66
N PHE A 261 -5.94 16.34 14.77
CA PHE A 261 -4.57 15.88 14.56
C PHE A 261 -3.61 16.68 15.46
N ASP A 262 -2.82 15.96 16.25
CA ASP A 262 -1.75 16.52 17.07
C ASP A 262 -0.41 16.37 16.34
N TYR A 263 0.15 17.47 15.87
CA TYR A 263 1.41 17.49 15.14
C TYR A 263 2.62 17.15 16.02
N ALA A 264 2.53 17.31 17.34
CA ALA A 264 3.62 16.95 18.25
C ALA A 264 3.78 15.43 18.38
N THR A 265 2.67 14.70 18.40
CA THR A 265 2.66 13.23 18.48
C THR A 265 2.48 12.56 17.11
N GLU A 266 2.18 13.32 16.06
CA GLU A 266 1.85 12.86 14.72
C GLU A 266 0.64 11.89 14.70
N MET A 267 -0.34 12.13 15.57
CA MET A 267 -1.49 11.23 15.79
C MET A 267 -2.82 11.97 15.75
N TRP A 268 -3.88 11.23 15.42
CA TRP A 268 -5.25 11.66 15.69
C TRP A 268 -5.58 11.43 17.17
N ILE A 269 -5.98 12.48 17.88
CA ILE A 269 -6.38 12.43 19.30
C ILE A 269 -7.81 12.94 19.49
N LEU A 270 -8.48 12.42 20.51
CA LEU A 270 -9.85 12.79 20.86
C LEU A 270 -9.82 14.04 21.76
N ASP A 271 -10.24 15.19 21.24
CA ASP A 271 -10.29 16.45 22.01
C ASP A 271 -11.52 17.27 21.62
N SER A 272 -12.60 17.09 22.39
CA SER A 272 -13.89 17.79 22.20
C SER A 272 -13.76 19.32 22.23
N ARG A 273 -12.86 19.86 23.08
CA ARG A 273 -12.72 21.31 23.26
C ARG A 273 -12.03 21.92 22.05
N LYS A 274 -10.88 21.37 21.64
CA LYS A 274 -10.14 21.82 20.46
C LYS A 274 -10.93 21.59 19.17
N ALA A 275 -11.65 20.47 19.04
CA ALA A 275 -12.51 20.23 17.87
C ALA A 275 -13.64 21.26 17.75
N LYS A 276 -14.28 21.65 18.87
CA LYS A 276 -15.29 22.72 18.88
C LYS A 276 -14.69 24.06 18.41
N LEU A 277 -13.52 24.42 18.94
CA LEU A 277 -12.80 25.63 18.54
C LEU A 277 -12.48 25.62 17.03
N ALA A 278 -11.96 24.50 16.52
CA ALA A 278 -11.62 24.34 15.10
C ALA A 278 -12.84 24.53 14.18
N ARG A 279 -13.99 23.98 14.56
CA ARG A 279 -15.25 24.13 13.81
C ARG A 279 -15.73 25.58 13.79
N THR A 280 -15.66 26.29 14.92
CA THR A 280 -16.03 27.70 15.01
C THR A 280 -15.11 28.59 14.17
N GLN A 281 -13.79 28.39 14.25
CA GLN A 281 -12.81 29.13 13.44
C GLN A 281 -13.09 28.99 11.94
N ARG A 282 -13.44 27.77 11.50
CA ARG A 282 -13.76 27.51 10.11
C ARG A 282 -15.04 28.19 9.65
N GLN A 283 -16.10 28.14 10.44
CA GLN A 283 -17.36 28.82 10.12
C GLN A 283 -17.12 30.33 9.93
N SER A 284 -16.36 30.96 10.83
CA SER A 284 -16.00 32.37 10.69
C SER A 284 -15.16 32.70 9.45
N GLN A 285 -14.44 31.72 8.87
CA GLN A 285 -13.68 31.91 7.63
C GLN A 285 -14.54 31.72 6.37
N GLU A 286 -15.49 30.78 6.41
CA GLU A 286 -16.42 30.54 5.30
C GLU A 286 -17.49 31.65 5.19
N ASP A 287 -17.81 32.32 6.31
CA ASP A 287 -18.76 33.42 6.38
C ASP A 287 -18.18 34.79 5.96
N VAL A 288 -16.87 34.89 5.67
CA VAL A 288 -16.29 36.11 5.07
C VAL A 288 -16.81 36.20 3.64
N PRO A 289 -17.64 37.21 3.28
CA PRO A 289 -18.06 37.37 1.90
C PRO A 289 -16.81 37.54 1.06
N ILE A 290 -16.57 36.62 0.14
CA ILE A 290 -15.58 36.81 -0.90
C ILE A 290 -16.09 38.04 -1.67
N GLU A 291 -15.58 39.23 -1.33
CA GLU A 291 -15.78 40.42 -2.13
C GLU A 291 -15.35 40.04 -3.54
N ARG A 292 -16.35 39.91 -4.43
CA ARG A 292 -16.17 39.63 -5.85
C ARG A 292 -15.56 40.85 -6.53
N GLU A 293 -14.44 41.35 -6.03
CA GLU A 293 -13.67 42.36 -6.72
C GLU A 293 -12.83 41.66 -7.80
N SER A 294 -13.19 41.97 -9.05
CA SER A 294 -12.37 41.84 -10.27
C SER A 294 -12.35 40.52 -11.08
N SER A 295 -13.43 39.72 -11.10
CA SER A 295 -13.68 38.75 -12.19
C SER A 295 -14.28 39.39 -13.46
N LYS A 296 -13.76 40.56 -13.89
CA LYS A 296 -14.09 41.16 -15.19
C LYS A 296 -13.00 40.97 -16.26
N HIS A 297 -11.85 40.39 -15.93
CA HIS A 297 -10.71 40.31 -16.87
C HIS A 297 -10.31 38.92 -17.40
N ALA A 298 -10.97 37.83 -16.98
CA ALA A 298 -10.55 36.47 -17.36
C ALA A 298 -11.42 35.75 -18.40
N LEU A 299 -12.50 36.36 -18.91
CA LEU A 299 -13.41 35.72 -19.86
C LEU A 299 -13.00 35.83 -21.35
N ALA A 300 -11.75 36.19 -21.67
CA ALA A 300 -11.34 36.45 -23.06
C ALA A 300 -10.40 35.42 -23.70
N HIS A 301 -10.03 34.30 -23.05
CA HIS A 301 -8.99 33.41 -23.61
C HIS A 301 -9.29 31.91 -23.71
N ASP A 302 -10.49 31.42 -23.36
CA ASP A 302 -10.75 29.97 -23.32
C ASP A 302 -11.66 29.40 -24.43
N GLU A 303 -11.93 30.15 -25.51
CA GLU A 303 -12.80 29.68 -26.60
C GLU A 303 -12.10 28.92 -27.76
N VAL A 304 -10.79 28.65 -27.71
CA VAL A 304 -10.08 28.10 -28.89
C VAL A 304 -9.66 26.62 -28.79
N ARG A 305 -9.84 25.93 -27.66
CA ARG A 305 -9.21 24.59 -27.49
C ARG A 305 -10.14 23.41 -27.25
N ASN A 306 -11.32 23.37 -27.88
CA ASN A 306 -12.20 22.20 -27.77
C ASN A 306 -12.94 21.81 -29.07
N LYS A 307 -12.18 21.59 -30.14
CA LYS A 307 -12.64 20.86 -31.34
C LYS A 307 -11.48 19.99 -31.84
N ASN A 308 -11.35 18.74 -31.36
CA ASN A 308 -10.67 17.65 -32.09
C ASN A 308 -10.60 16.29 -31.37
N ASP A 309 -11.60 15.87 -30.57
CA ASP A 309 -11.56 14.50 -30.00
C ASP A 309 -12.94 13.82 -29.95
N GLU A 310 -13.66 13.80 -31.07
CA GLU A 310 -14.76 12.86 -31.28
C GLU A 310 -14.74 12.28 -32.70
N LYS A 311 -14.12 11.11 -32.86
CA LYS A 311 -14.50 10.06 -33.83
C LYS A 311 -13.59 8.83 -33.66
N GLU A 312 -13.89 8.00 -32.67
CA GLU A 312 -13.59 6.57 -32.77
C GLU A 312 -14.87 5.75 -32.56
N GLN A 313 -15.23 5.01 -33.61
CA GLN A 313 -16.40 4.15 -33.68
C GLN A 313 -16.23 2.92 -32.77
N PRO A 314 -17.29 2.44 -32.12
CA PRO A 314 -17.25 1.17 -31.39
C PRO A 314 -17.27 -0.02 -32.35
N SER A 315 -16.14 -0.71 -32.43
CA SER A 315 -16.01 -2.04 -33.04
C SER A 315 -16.87 -3.06 -32.27
N LYS A 316 -17.75 -3.75 -33.01
CA LYS A 316 -18.63 -4.83 -32.53
C LYS A 316 -17.78 -5.99 -32.01
N ARG A 317 -17.71 -6.16 -30.69
CA ARG A 317 -17.12 -7.34 -30.05
C ARG A 317 -18.19 -8.42 -29.90
N GLN A 318 -17.95 -9.57 -30.54
CA GLN A 318 -18.76 -10.78 -30.39
C GLN A 318 -18.84 -11.18 -28.92
N LYS A 319 -20.06 -11.42 -28.42
CA LYS A 319 -20.33 -12.06 -27.14
C LYS A 319 -19.82 -13.49 -27.20
N VAL A 320 -18.72 -13.77 -26.52
CA VAL A 320 -18.39 -15.13 -26.09
C VAL A 320 -19.17 -15.35 -24.80
N GLN A 321 -20.08 -16.32 -24.84
CA GLN A 321 -20.84 -16.81 -23.71
C GLN A 321 -19.85 -17.56 -22.81
N VAL A 322 -19.57 -17.00 -21.64
CA VAL A 322 -18.81 -17.68 -20.58
C VAL A 322 -19.86 -18.18 -19.62
N ASP A 323 -20.01 -19.50 -19.53
CA ASP A 323 -20.91 -20.14 -18.59
C ASP A 323 -20.53 -19.78 -17.16
N ASP A 324 -21.55 -19.41 -16.39
CA ASP A 324 -21.48 -19.03 -14.99
C ASP A 324 -20.83 -20.15 -14.17
N ILE A 325 -19.73 -19.83 -13.50
CA ILE A 325 -19.20 -20.63 -12.40
C ILE A 325 -20.00 -20.19 -11.18
N GLU A 326 -20.90 -21.05 -10.73
CA GLU A 326 -21.53 -20.98 -9.42
C GLU A 326 -20.42 -21.11 -8.35
N ASP A 327 -19.99 -19.98 -7.81
CA ASP A 327 -19.20 -19.93 -6.57
C ASP A 327 -20.21 -20.05 -5.41
N ASP A 328 -20.21 -21.22 -4.77
CA ASP A 328 -20.93 -21.48 -3.52
C ASP A 328 -20.39 -20.56 -2.41
N ASP A 329 -21.08 -19.42 -2.22
CA ASP A 329 -20.97 -18.57 -1.05
C ASP A 329 -21.61 -19.28 0.16
N GLU A 330 -20.83 -20.11 0.87
CA GLU A 330 -21.20 -20.55 2.21
C GLU A 330 -21.10 -19.37 3.20
N ASP A 331 -22.28 -18.87 3.56
CA ASP A 331 -22.58 -17.96 4.66
C ASP A 331 -21.86 -18.35 5.98
N CYS A 332 -20.82 -17.60 6.34
CA CYS A 332 -20.31 -17.59 7.71
C CYS A 332 -21.15 -16.63 8.58
N CYS A 333 -22.20 -17.19 9.18
CA CYS A 333 -23.02 -16.55 10.21
C CYS A 333 -22.22 -16.34 11.52
N PRO A 334 -22.31 -15.18 12.21
CA PRO A 334 -21.69 -14.98 13.51
C PRO A 334 -22.71 -15.20 14.64
N THR A 335 -22.80 -16.41 15.17
CA THR A 335 -23.44 -16.66 16.47
C THR A 335 -22.58 -17.58 17.33
N CYS A 336 -21.77 -16.99 18.21
CA CYS A 336 -21.28 -17.67 19.41
C CYS A 336 -21.71 -16.87 20.63
N GLY A 337 -22.96 -17.05 21.04
CA GLY A 337 -23.37 -16.92 22.42
C GLY A 337 -23.49 -18.30 23.02
N GLN A 338 -22.50 -18.73 23.82
CA GLN A 338 -22.69 -19.76 24.84
C GLN A 338 -21.88 -19.40 26.09
N LYS A 339 -22.63 -19.17 27.17
CA LYS A 339 -22.19 -19.32 28.56
C LYS A 339 -22.02 -20.81 28.84
N VAL A 340 -20.98 -21.20 29.58
CA VAL A 340 -20.95 -22.36 30.52
C VAL A 340 -19.74 -22.16 31.46
N PRO A 341 -19.72 -22.64 32.72
CA PRO A 341 -20.80 -23.19 33.56
C PRO A 341 -21.39 -22.17 34.56
#